data_AF-A0AAD4TC82-F1
#
_entry.id   AF-A0AAD4TC82-F1
#
_cell.length_a   1.000
_cell.length_b   1.000
_cell.length_c   1.000
_cell.angle_alpha   90.00
_cell.angle_beta   90.00
_cell.angle_gamma   90.00
#
_symmetry.space_group_name_H-M   'P 1'
#
loop_
_entity.id
_entity.type
_entity.pdbx_description
1 polymer ?
#
loop_
_entity_poly.entity_id
_entity_poly.type
_entity_poly.pdbx_seq_one_letter_code
_entity_poly.pdbx_strand_id
1 'polypeptide(L)'
;MGVVLTFGAQMPYYIKGGQMAGQFAKPRYDPFETKDRVKLPSYQGDNIISAAFDEKSHRPDPQRLLTAYAQSASTLNLIRAFGIGGYATIQRVTKWNLDFVENNEVDEALGFMEEAGFTMDHPIMTTTEFYMFHECIHLPYEQALTREDSTRDGGLFYDCFDH
;
A
#
# COMPACT_ATOMS: atom_id res chain seq x y z
N MET A 1 -14.38 2.27 -1.59
CA MET A 1 -14.59 1.51 -0.33
C MET A 1 -14.46 2.35 0.93
N GLY A 2 -13.32 3.03 1.21
CA GLY A 2 -13.11 3.74 2.49
C GLY A 2 -14.24 4.70 2.91
N VAL A 3 -14.74 5.54 1.99
CA VAL A 3 -15.84 6.48 2.26
C VAL A 3 -17.15 5.77 2.66
N VAL A 4 -17.48 4.66 2.01
CA VAL A 4 -18.68 3.87 2.31
C VAL A 4 -18.57 3.26 3.71
N LEU A 5 -17.40 2.77 4.09
CA LEU A 5 -17.17 2.22 5.43
C LEU A 5 -17.21 3.31 6.51
N THR A 6 -16.65 4.49 6.25
CA THR A 6 -16.76 5.65 7.15
C THR A 6 -18.22 6.07 7.36
N PHE A 7 -18.99 6.13 6.27
CA PHE A 7 -20.41 6.47 6.32
C PHE A 7 -21.24 5.40 7.06
N GLY A 8 -21.08 4.13 6.67
CA GLY A 8 -21.85 3.02 7.25
C GLY A 8 -21.48 2.69 8.70
N ALA A 9 -20.22 2.88 9.09
CA ALA A 9 -19.78 2.66 10.47
C ALA A 9 -20.01 3.87 11.39
N GLN A 10 -20.37 5.04 10.83
CA GLN A 10 -20.57 6.30 11.57
C GLN A 10 -19.39 6.65 12.50
N MET A 11 -18.18 6.29 12.11
CA MET A 11 -16.96 6.49 12.88
C MET A 11 -16.12 7.59 12.25
N PRO A 12 -15.75 8.65 13.00
CA PRO A 12 -15.03 9.80 12.45
C PRO A 12 -13.59 9.48 12.01
N TYR A 13 -13.00 8.39 12.54
CA TYR A 13 -11.61 8.02 12.28
C TYR A 13 -11.52 6.62 11.68
N TYR A 14 -11.23 6.54 10.39
CA TYR A 14 -10.94 5.30 9.68
C TYR A 14 -9.53 5.37 9.09
N ILE A 15 -8.65 4.47 9.54
CA ILE A 15 -7.28 4.37 9.04
C ILE A 15 -7.32 3.64 7.70
N LYS A 16 -6.89 4.32 6.64
CA LYS A 16 -6.84 3.75 5.30
C LYS A 16 -5.43 3.22 5.08
N GLY A 17 -5.30 1.94 4.77
CA GLY A 17 -4.02 1.41 4.33
C GLY A 17 -4.18 0.26 3.35
N GLY A 18 -3.07 -0.10 2.70
CA GLY A 18 -3.05 -1.21 1.75
C GLY A 18 -1.70 -1.90 1.65
N GLN A 19 -1.77 -3.16 1.20
CA GLN A 19 -0.59 -3.98 0.87
C GLN A 19 0.01 -3.54 -0.47
N MET A 20 0.87 -2.54 -0.44
CA MET A 20 1.48 -1.93 -1.63
C MET A 20 2.90 -1.46 -1.33
N ALA A 21 3.66 -1.14 -2.38
CA ALA A 21 5.05 -0.63 -2.31
C ALA A 21 6.00 -1.39 -1.37
N GLY A 22 5.89 -2.71 -1.30
CA GLY A 22 6.76 -3.49 -0.41
C GLY A 22 6.43 -4.97 -0.36
N GLN A 23 5.19 -5.32 -0.72
CA GLN A 23 4.69 -6.70 -0.72
C GLN A 23 5.24 -7.57 -1.87
N PHE A 24 6.55 -7.73 -1.95
CA PHE A 24 7.23 -8.56 -2.96
C PHE A 24 7.48 -9.98 -2.47
N ALA A 25 8.01 -10.13 -1.25
CA ALA A 25 8.31 -11.44 -0.67
C ALA A 25 7.02 -12.25 -0.49
N LYS A 26 7.11 -13.54 -0.77
CA LYS A 26 6.00 -14.49 -0.63
C LYS A 26 6.48 -15.73 0.11
N PRO A 27 5.88 -16.06 1.27
CA PRO A 27 6.22 -17.28 1.97
C PRO A 27 5.71 -18.48 1.17
N ARG A 28 6.51 -19.54 1.11
CA ARG A 28 6.13 -20.78 0.44
C ARG A 28 6.24 -21.93 1.42
N TYR A 29 5.25 -22.81 1.38
CA TYR A 29 5.22 -24.00 2.22
C TYR A 29 6.29 -25.01 1.80
N ASP A 30 6.35 -25.34 0.51
CA ASP A 30 7.39 -26.20 -0.06
C ASP A 30 8.53 -25.34 -0.61
N PRO A 31 9.80 -25.58 -0.22
CA PRO A 31 10.96 -24.90 -0.80
C PRO A 31 11.19 -25.21 -2.28
N PHE A 32 10.57 -26.25 -2.85
CA PHE A 32 10.73 -26.60 -4.26
C PHE A 32 9.39 -26.73 -4.98
N GLU A 33 9.37 -26.31 -6.24
CA GLU A 33 8.26 -26.46 -7.17
C GLU A 33 8.68 -27.45 -8.26
N THR A 34 7.83 -28.46 -8.52
CA THR A 34 8.09 -29.46 -9.57
C THR A 34 7.08 -29.30 -10.69
N LYS A 35 7.58 -29.05 -11.90
CA LYS A 35 6.77 -28.96 -13.12
C LYS A 35 7.45 -29.77 -14.22
N ASP A 36 6.68 -30.56 -14.95
CA ASP A 36 7.18 -31.39 -16.07
C ASP A 36 8.41 -32.25 -15.71
N ARG A 37 8.42 -32.81 -14.49
CA ARG A 37 9.52 -33.60 -13.89
C ARG A 37 10.81 -32.83 -13.57
N VAL A 38 10.83 -31.51 -13.76
CA VAL A 38 11.93 -30.63 -13.35
C VAL A 38 11.61 -30.01 -12.00
N LYS A 39 12.55 -30.12 -11.06
CA LYS A 39 12.44 -29.58 -9.69
C LYS A 39 13.30 -28.33 -9.56
N LEU A 40 12.67 -27.18 -9.30
CA LEU A 40 13.33 -25.89 -9.09
C LEU A 40 12.94 -25.30 -7.72
N PRO A 41 13.71 -24.37 -7.15
CA PRO A 41 13.29 -23.62 -5.97
C PRO A 41 11.92 -22.97 -6.17
N SER A 42 11.04 -22.97 -5.18
CA SER A 42 9.75 -22.31 -5.30
C SER A 42 9.91 -20.81 -5.50
N TYR A 43 9.01 -20.18 -6.24
CA TYR A 43 8.98 -18.72 -6.37
C TYR A 43 8.65 -18.06 -5.01
N GLN A 44 9.60 -17.27 -4.48
CA GLN A 44 9.53 -16.61 -3.18
C GLN A 44 9.26 -15.10 -3.26
N GLY A 45 8.95 -14.58 -4.44
CA GLY A 45 8.75 -13.15 -4.66
C GLY A 45 9.79 -12.54 -5.59
N ASP A 46 9.39 -11.48 -6.29
CA ASP A 46 10.20 -10.82 -7.32
C ASP A 46 11.48 -10.18 -6.77
N ASN A 47 11.51 -9.89 -5.46
CA ASN A 47 12.67 -9.38 -4.74
C ASN A 47 13.75 -10.46 -4.50
N ILE A 48 13.44 -11.74 -4.69
CA ILE A 48 14.38 -12.87 -4.48
C ILE A 48 14.63 -13.59 -5.82
N ILE A 49 13.58 -14.05 -6.49
CA ILE A 49 13.62 -14.92 -7.67
C ILE A 49 12.61 -14.43 -8.72
N SER A 50 12.83 -14.70 -10.01
CA SER A 50 11.84 -14.37 -11.05
C SER A 50 10.67 -15.36 -11.08
N ALA A 51 9.50 -14.90 -11.51
CA ALA A 51 8.33 -15.76 -11.74
C ALA A 51 8.47 -16.75 -12.92
N ALA A 52 9.47 -16.59 -13.80
CA ALA A 52 9.68 -17.46 -14.95
C ALA A 52 10.29 -18.81 -14.53
N PHE A 53 9.66 -19.91 -14.92
CA PHE A 53 10.06 -21.28 -14.55
C PHE A 53 11.24 -21.78 -15.40
N ASP A 54 12.41 -21.22 -15.15
CA ASP A 54 13.68 -21.65 -15.75
C ASP A 54 14.83 -21.61 -14.73
N GLU A 55 15.86 -22.44 -14.95
CA GLU A 55 16.96 -22.61 -13.99
C GLU A 55 17.73 -21.31 -13.71
N LYS A 56 17.82 -20.41 -14.69
CA LYS A 56 18.52 -19.13 -14.53
C LYS A 56 17.69 -18.15 -13.71
N SER A 57 16.39 -18.07 -13.97
CA SER A 57 15.45 -17.20 -13.28
C SER A 57 15.22 -17.58 -11.82
N HIS A 58 15.38 -18.87 -11.49
CA HIS A 58 15.28 -19.40 -10.13
C HIS A 58 16.57 -19.30 -9.30
N ARG A 59 17.57 -18.56 -9.79
CA ARG A 59 18.76 -18.21 -9.01
C ARG A 59 18.52 -16.90 -8.24
N PRO A 60 18.71 -16.87 -6.91
CA PRO A 60 18.60 -15.65 -6.13
C PRO A 60 19.57 -14.56 -6.63
N ASP A 61 19.06 -13.34 -6.82
CA ASP A 61 19.85 -12.19 -7.28
C ASP A 61 19.71 -11.01 -6.30
N PRO A 62 20.78 -10.62 -5.58
CA PRO A 62 20.76 -9.48 -4.66
C PRO A 62 20.40 -8.13 -5.33
N GLN A 63 20.62 -7.95 -6.63
CA GLN A 63 20.26 -6.71 -7.34
C GLN A 63 18.74 -6.49 -7.38
N ARG A 64 17.95 -7.56 -7.20
CA ARG A 64 16.49 -7.48 -7.12
C ARG A 64 16.02 -6.73 -5.87
N LEU A 65 16.80 -6.73 -4.79
CA LEU A 65 16.49 -5.94 -3.59
C LEU A 65 16.51 -4.44 -3.88
N LEU A 66 17.49 -3.98 -4.67
CA LEU A 66 17.59 -2.58 -5.09
C LEU A 66 16.45 -2.21 -6.04
N THR A 67 16.08 -3.13 -6.94
CA THR A 67 14.96 -2.94 -7.86
C THR A 67 13.63 -2.86 -7.10
N ALA A 68 13.41 -3.76 -6.15
CA ALA A 68 12.24 -3.74 -5.27
C ALA A 68 12.16 -2.42 -4.49
N TYR A 69 13.28 -1.97 -3.91
CA TYR A 69 13.36 -0.67 -3.24
C TYR A 69 12.98 0.51 -4.16
N ALA A 70 13.52 0.55 -5.37
CA ALA A 70 13.22 1.61 -6.34
C ALA A 70 11.73 1.61 -6.76
N GLN A 71 11.15 0.42 -6.96
CA GLN A 71 9.73 0.26 -7.26
C GLN A 71 8.85 0.69 -6.09
N SER A 72 9.22 0.31 -4.86
CA SER A 72 8.57 0.74 -3.63
C SER A 72 8.57 2.26 -3.50
N ALA A 73 9.74 2.89 -3.57
CA ALA A 73 9.89 4.34 -3.46
C ALA A 73 9.07 5.09 -4.51
N SER A 74 9.07 4.61 -5.76
CA SER A 74 8.29 5.20 -6.85
C SER A 74 6.79 5.08 -6.62
N THR A 75 6.34 3.91 -6.16
CA THR A 75 4.92 3.64 -5.86
C THR A 75 4.45 4.48 -4.69
N LEU A 76 5.23 4.55 -3.61
CA LEU A 76 4.93 5.37 -2.43
C LEU A 76 4.84 6.85 -2.79
N ASN A 77 5.77 7.34 -3.61
CA ASN A 77 5.74 8.73 -4.07
C ASN A 77 4.46 9.03 -4.87
N LEU A 78 4.03 8.12 -5.74
CA LEU A 78 2.79 8.26 -6.49
C LEU A 78 1.54 8.24 -5.59
N ILE A 79 1.49 7.32 -4.61
CA ILE A 79 0.38 7.23 -3.65
C ILE A 79 0.28 8.50 -2.80
N ARG A 80 1.42 9.03 -2.33
CA ARG A 80 1.47 10.33 -1.61
C ARG A 80 0.98 11.48 -2.48
N ALA A 81 1.39 11.52 -3.75
CA ALA A 81 0.91 12.51 -4.70
C ALA A 81 -0.61 12.42 -4.91
N PHE A 82 -1.21 11.23 -4.92
CA PHE A 82 -2.66 11.07 -5.00
C PHE A 82 -3.40 11.45 -3.70
N GLY A 83 -2.81 11.16 -2.55
CA GLY A 83 -3.38 11.49 -1.23
C GLY A 83 -3.44 12.98 -0.95
N ILE A 84 -2.41 13.74 -1.37
CA ILE A 84 -2.30 15.19 -1.12
C ILE A 84 -2.74 16.02 -2.35
N GLY A 85 -2.49 15.52 -3.56
CA GLY A 85 -2.72 16.24 -4.82
C GLY A 85 -4.16 16.29 -5.32
N GLY A 86 -5.15 16.07 -4.44
CA GLY A 86 -6.58 16.21 -4.77
C GLY A 86 -7.17 15.06 -5.59
N TYR A 87 -6.44 13.98 -5.83
CA TYR A 87 -7.02 12.77 -6.43
C TYR A 87 -7.93 12.05 -5.42
N ALA A 88 -7.53 12.03 -4.15
CA ALA A 88 -8.31 11.47 -3.04
C ALA A 88 -9.38 12.43 -2.47
N THR A 89 -9.69 13.54 -3.15
CA THR A 89 -10.77 14.45 -2.75
C THR A 89 -12.10 13.71 -2.75
N ILE A 90 -12.90 13.91 -1.70
CA ILE A 90 -14.15 13.18 -1.47
C ILE A 90 -15.12 13.26 -2.66
N GLN A 91 -15.15 14.38 -3.40
CA GLN A 91 -15.95 14.55 -4.62
C GLN A 91 -15.57 13.61 -5.78
N ARG A 92 -14.30 13.19 -5.87
CA ARG A 92 -13.86 12.22 -6.88
C ARG A 92 -14.19 10.79 -6.46
N VAL A 93 -14.27 10.53 -5.16
CA VAL A 93 -14.61 9.19 -4.65
C VAL A 93 -16.06 8.82 -4.97
N THR A 94 -16.99 9.78 -4.93
CA THR A 94 -18.36 9.52 -5.39
C THR A 94 -18.41 9.27 -6.88
N LYS A 95 -17.60 9.96 -7.71
CA LYS A 95 -17.44 9.59 -9.12
C LYS A 95 -16.95 8.15 -9.35
N TRP A 96 -16.12 7.60 -8.47
CA TRP A 96 -15.69 6.19 -8.56
C TRP A 96 -16.74 5.20 -8.06
N ASN A 97 -17.66 5.63 -7.18
CA ASN A 97 -18.78 4.81 -6.71
C ASN A 97 -19.97 4.83 -7.69
N LEU A 98 -20.13 5.88 -8.50
CA LEU A 98 -21.22 6.02 -9.48
C LEU A 98 -21.25 4.88 -10.51
N ASP A 99 -20.12 4.24 -10.80
CA ASP A 99 -20.07 3.10 -11.71
C ASP A 99 -20.59 1.79 -11.07
N PHE A 100 -20.79 1.76 -9.73
CA PHE A 100 -21.05 0.52 -8.98
C PHE A 100 -22.38 0.49 -8.21
N VAL A 101 -23.02 1.64 -7.94
CA VAL A 101 -24.22 1.71 -7.07
C VAL A 101 -25.26 2.69 -7.63
N GLU A 102 -26.52 2.24 -7.77
CA GLU A 102 -27.66 3.04 -8.27
C GLU A 102 -28.30 3.95 -7.19
N ASN A 103 -27.92 3.82 -5.91
CA ASN A 103 -28.48 4.60 -4.79
C ASN A 103 -27.48 5.62 -4.22
N ASN A 104 -27.93 6.88 -4.13
CA ASN A 104 -27.12 8.10 -3.95
C ASN A 104 -27.10 8.66 -2.51
N GLU A 105 -27.29 7.83 -1.47
CA GLU A 105 -27.33 8.31 -0.08
C GLU A 105 -26.03 9.00 0.36
N VAL A 106 -24.89 8.60 -0.21
CA VAL A 106 -23.60 9.24 0.04
C VAL A 106 -23.52 10.62 -0.61
N ASP A 107 -24.11 10.81 -1.80
CA ASP A 107 -24.14 12.11 -2.46
C ASP A 107 -25.05 13.10 -1.72
N GLU A 108 -26.17 12.63 -1.18
CA GLU A 108 -27.07 13.44 -0.35
C GLU A 108 -26.38 13.92 0.94
N ALA A 109 -25.61 13.04 1.59
CA ALA A 109 -24.80 13.40 2.75
C ALA A 109 -23.72 14.44 2.42
N LEU A 110 -23.09 14.34 1.25
CA LEU A 110 -22.10 15.34 0.80
C LEU A 110 -22.75 16.69 0.47
N GLY A 111 -23.92 16.68 -0.17
CA GLY A 111 -24.70 17.90 -0.40
C GLY A 111 -25.10 18.57 0.90
N PHE A 112 -25.49 17.80 1.92
CA PHE A 112 -25.76 18.34 3.25
C PHE A 112 -24.52 18.97 3.90
N MET A 113 -23.33 18.37 3.74
CA MET A 113 -22.08 18.95 4.26
C MET A 113 -21.73 20.28 3.59
N GLU A 114 -21.95 20.39 2.28
CA GLU A 114 -21.75 21.63 1.51
C GLU A 114 -22.69 22.74 2.00
N GLU A 115 -24.00 22.44 2.14
CA GLU A 115 -25.01 23.37 2.66
C GLU A 115 -24.77 23.76 4.14
N ALA A 116 -24.20 22.85 4.94
CA ALA A 116 -23.82 23.10 6.34
C ALA A 116 -22.57 24.00 6.48
N GLY A 117 -21.95 24.42 5.36
CA GLY A 117 -20.83 25.36 5.35
C GLY A 117 -19.45 24.71 5.37
N PHE A 118 -19.34 23.38 5.22
CA PHE A 118 -18.05 22.74 4.94
C PHE A 118 -17.70 22.98 3.48
N THR A 119 -16.95 24.06 3.23
CA THR A 119 -16.48 24.41 1.89
C THR A 119 -15.60 23.30 1.32
N MET A 120 -15.71 23.06 0.03
CA MET A 120 -14.99 22.01 -0.70
C MET A 120 -13.46 22.09 -0.60
N ASP A 121 -12.93 23.26 -0.25
CA ASP A 121 -11.50 23.52 -0.04
C ASP A 121 -10.99 23.12 1.35
N HIS A 122 -11.88 22.66 2.25
CA HIS A 122 -11.49 22.29 3.60
C HIS A 122 -10.47 21.13 3.55
N PRO A 123 -9.35 21.17 4.29
CA PRO A 123 -8.29 20.16 4.23
C PRO A 123 -8.77 18.71 4.40
N ILE A 124 -9.80 18.50 5.23
CA ILE A 124 -10.44 17.20 5.47
C ILE A 124 -11.14 16.64 4.22
N MET A 125 -11.63 17.51 3.33
CA MET A 125 -12.33 17.13 2.10
C MET A 125 -11.36 16.87 0.94
N THR A 126 -10.18 17.49 0.98
CA THR A 126 -9.21 17.51 -0.12
C THR A 126 -8.06 16.51 0.03
N THR A 127 -7.68 16.20 1.28
CA THR A 127 -6.56 15.30 1.58
C THR A 127 -7.00 14.01 2.25
N THR A 128 -6.19 12.97 2.09
CA THR A 128 -6.38 11.70 2.79
C THR A 128 -5.04 11.09 3.13
N GLU A 129 -4.90 10.69 4.39
CA GLU A 129 -3.78 9.88 4.84
C GLU A 129 -3.97 8.44 4.38
N PHE A 130 -2.92 7.86 3.80
CA PHE A 130 -2.89 6.49 3.33
C PHE A 130 -1.63 5.81 3.83
N TYR A 131 -1.81 4.75 4.60
CA TYR A 131 -0.74 3.96 5.21
C TYR A 131 -0.41 2.75 4.35
N MET A 132 0.83 2.30 4.44
CA MET A 132 1.38 1.22 3.64
C MET A 132 1.93 0.18 4.58
N PHE A 133 1.73 -1.09 4.23
CA PHE A 133 2.23 -2.21 5.01
C PHE A 133 2.55 -3.39 4.10
N HIS A 134 3.52 -4.20 4.52
CA HIS A 134 3.88 -5.45 3.88
C HIS A 134 4.23 -6.50 4.92
N GLU A 135 4.36 -7.75 4.48
CA GLU A 135 4.87 -8.84 5.33
C GLU A 135 6.39 -8.80 5.44
N CYS A 136 6.92 -8.50 6.63
CA CYS A 136 8.36 -8.48 6.96
C CYS A 136 8.98 -9.90 6.95
N ILE A 137 9.15 -10.47 5.76
CA ILE A 137 9.64 -11.84 5.58
C ILE A 137 11.14 -11.87 5.34
N HIS A 138 11.67 -10.90 4.59
CA HIS A 138 13.07 -10.91 4.20
C HIS A 138 13.91 -10.09 5.17
N LEU A 139 14.24 -10.68 6.33
CA LEU A 139 14.92 -9.97 7.44
C LEU A 139 16.17 -9.15 7.05
N PRO A 140 17.09 -9.62 6.17
CA PRO A 140 18.23 -8.80 5.75
C PRO A 140 17.82 -7.52 5.02
N TYR A 141 16.70 -7.54 4.31
CA TYR A 141 16.14 -6.38 3.63
C TYR A 141 15.57 -5.38 4.64
N GLU A 142 14.75 -5.85 5.59
CA GLU A 142 14.16 -5.01 6.64
C GLU A 142 15.23 -4.41 7.57
N GLN A 143 16.22 -5.21 7.95
CA GLN A 143 17.35 -4.76 8.76
C GLN A 143 18.10 -3.63 8.07
N ALA A 144 18.27 -3.66 6.75
CA ALA A 144 18.92 -2.61 5.99
C ALA A 144 18.09 -1.31 5.93
N LEU A 145 16.80 -1.36 6.25
CA LEU A 145 15.85 -0.24 6.19
C LEU A 145 15.42 0.26 7.58
N THR A 146 15.83 -0.44 8.63
CA THR A 146 15.68 0.00 10.02
C THR A 146 16.56 1.21 10.34
N ARG A 147 15.99 2.26 10.93
CA ARG A 147 16.67 3.51 11.33
C ARG A 147 16.37 3.87 12.77
N GLU A 148 17.30 4.58 13.40
CA GLU A 148 17.10 5.16 14.73
C GLU A 148 16.38 6.50 14.62
N ASP A 149 15.37 6.72 15.46
CA ASP A 149 14.64 7.99 15.52
C ASP A 149 15.48 9.07 16.21
N SER A 150 15.80 10.13 15.46
CA SER A 150 16.58 11.28 15.93
C SER A 150 15.82 12.24 16.85
N THR A 151 14.49 12.13 16.95
CA THR A 151 13.65 13.13 17.63
C THR A 151 13.24 12.76 19.05
N ARG A 152 13.35 11.48 19.42
CA ARG A 152 12.97 10.99 20.75
C ARG A 152 14.22 10.62 21.55
N ASP A 153 14.38 11.24 22.72
CA ASP A 153 15.37 10.81 23.72
C ASP A 153 15.01 9.38 24.17
N GLY A 154 15.75 8.39 23.65
CA GLY A 154 15.49 6.98 23.94
C GLY A 154 15.96 5.97 22.90
N GLY A 155 16.44 6.39 21.72
CA GLY A 155 17.09 5.49 20.75
C GLY A 155 16.18 4.40 20.19
N LEU A 156 14.91 4.71 19.95
CA LEU A 156 13.97 3.75 19.36
C LEU A 156 14.33 3.49 17.89
N PHE A 157 14.32 2.23 17.51
CA PHE A 157 14.53 1.79 16.13
C PHE A 157 13.18 1.55 15.45
N TYR A 158 13.05 2.06 14.23
CA TYR A 158 11.89 1.90 13.38
C TYR A 158 12.32 1.28 12.05
N ASP A 159 11.58 0.28 11.59
CA ASP A 159 11.64 -0.09 10.19
C ASP A 159 10.99 1.01 9.37
N CYS A 160 11.78 1.73 8.58
CA CYS A 160 11.29 2.88 7.81
C CYS A 160 10.90 2.50 6.38
N PHE A 161 10.77 1.21 6.07
CA PHE A 161 10.30 0.79 4.75
C PHE A 161 8.81 1.06 4.55
N ASP A 162 8.00 0.73 5.56
CA ASP A 162 6.55 0.98 5.63
C ASP A 162 6.16 1.66 6.95
N HIS A 163 4.87 1.89 7.21
CA HIS A 163 4.38 2.60 8.40
C HIS A 163 4.20 1.66 9.59
#